data_AF-A0A6M0CH09-F1
#
_entry.id   AF-A0A6M0CH09-F1
#
_cell.length_a   1.000
_cell.length_b   1.000
_cell.length_c   1.000
_cell.angle_alpha   90.00
_cell.angle_beta   90.00
_cell.angle_gamma   90.00
#
_symmetry.space_group_name_H-M   'P 1'
#
loop_
_entity.id
_entity.type
_entity.pdbx_description
1 polymer ?
#
loop_
_entity_poly.entity_id
_entity_poly.type
_entity_poly.pdbx_seq_one_letter_code
_entity_poly.pdbx_strand_id
1 'polypeptide(L)' 'MNFTIEIEPESDGRWIAELINLPGVLVYANTKEEAVKKVQILTLRVLADLLEHGEFNCEFINFNLHRD' A
#
# COMPACT_ATOMS: atom_id res chain seq x y z
N MET A 1 2.57 11.42 -7.78
CA MET A 1 1.60 11.26 -6.69
C MET A 1 2.30 10.64 -5.49
N ASN A 2 1.95 11.12 -4.29
CA ASN A 2 2.54 10.64 -3.05
C ASN A 2 1.50 9.78 -2.32
N PHE A 3 1.88 8.54 -2.04
CA PHE A 3 1.08 7.53 -1.38
C PHE A 3 1.63 7.31 0.02
N THR A 4 0.76 7.32 1.03
CA THR A 4 1.15 7.08 2.43
C THR A 4 0.69 5.68 2.82
N ILE A 5 1.65 4.86 3.23
CA ILE A 5 1.43 3.55 3.81
C ILE A 5 1.46 3.72 5.33
N GLU A 6 0.35 3.39 5.98
CA GLU A 6 0.29 3.14 7.42
C GLU A 6 0.68 1.69 7.69
N ILE A 7 1.45 1.46 8.75
CA ILE A 7 1.93 0.13 9.10
C ILE A 7 1.99 -0.06 10.61
N GLU A 8 1.30 -1.08 11.08
CA GLU A 8 1.09 -1.34 12.50
C GLU A 8 1.31 -2.84 12.84
N PRO A 9 1.81 -3.14 14.05
CA PRO A 9 1.85 -4.51 14.54
C PRO A 9 0.48 -4.92 15.12
N GLU A 10 0.06 -6.14 14.80
CA GLU A 10 -1.14 -6.77 15.34
C GLU A 10 -0.86 -7.49 16.66
N SER A 11 -1.92 -7.70 17.44
CA SER A 11 -1.84 -8.40 18.74
C SER A 11 -1.39 -9.86 18.65
N ASP A 12 -1.53 -10.47 17.47
CA ASP A 12 -1.11 -11.85 17.19
C ASP A 12 0.31 -11.97 16.61
N GLY A 13 1.05 -10.86 16.55
CA GLY A 13 2.42 -10.80 16.05
C GLY A 13 2.54 -10.60 14.54
N ARG A 14 1.43 -10.52 13.80
CA ARG A 14 1.45 -10.10 12.39
C ARG A 14 1.65 -8.59 12.26
N TRP A 15 1.88 -8.14 11.04
CA TRP A 15 1.88 -6.74 10.64
C TRP A 15 0.75 -6.49 9.67
N ILE A 16 0.04 -5.39 9.87
CA ILE A 16 -0.94 -4.84 8.93
C ILE A 16 -0.32 -3.64 8.24
N ALA A 17 -0.54 -3.53 6.92
CA ALA A 17 -0.18 -2.33 6.17
C ALA A 17 -1.34 -1.91 5.27
N GLU A 18 -1.70 -0.63 5.34
CA GLU A 18 -2.80 -0.03 4.60
C GLU A 18 -2.31 1.18 3.82
N LEU A 19 -2.85 1.37 2.62
CA LEU A 19 -2.65 2.60 1.86
C LEU A 19 -3.81 3.58 2.09
N ILE A 20 -3.58 4.63 2.87
CA ILE A 20 -4.60 5.62 3.26
C ILE A 20 -5.27 6.25 2.03
N ASN A 21 -4.50 6.49 0.97
CA ASN A 21 -4.99 7.17 -0.24
C ASN A 21 -5.90 6.30 -1.10
N LEU A 22 -5.90 4.98 -0.90
CA LEU A 22 -6.71 4.05 -1.69
C LEU A 22 -7.36 3.01 -0.76
N PRO A 23 -8.51 3.36 -0.15
CA PRO A 23 -9.21 2.47 0.78
C PRO A 23 -9.44 1.09 0.18
N GLY A 24 -9.12 0.04 0.95
CA GLY A 24 -9.20 -1.35 0.51
C GLY A 24 -7.88 -1.95 0.03
N VAL A 25 -6.82 -1.15 -0.15
CA VAL A 25 -5.46 -1.67 -0.33
C VAL A 25 -4.84 -1.93 1.04
N LEU A 26 -5.08 -3.15 1.53
CA LEU A 26 -4.66 -3.59 2.86
C LEU A 26 -4.09 -5.01 2.81
N VAL A 27 -3.02 -5.26 3.56
CA VAL A 27 -2.35 -6.57 3.60
C VAL A 27 -1.94 -6.95 5.01
N TYR A 28 -1.87 -8.26 5.26
CA TYR A 28 -1.24 -8.83 6.44
C TYR A 28 0.04 -9.58 6.08
N ALA A 29 1.04 -9.52 6.97
CA ALA A 29 2.31 -10.20 6.81
C ALA A 29 2.94 -10.60 8.15
N ASN A 30 3.95 -11.47 8.12
CA ASN A 30 4.63 -11.90 9.34
C ASN A 30 5.71 -10.90 9.77
N THR A 31 6.20 -10.06 8.86
CA THR A 31 7.17 -9.01 9.17
C THR A 31 6.76 -7.67 8.60
N LYS A 32 7.30 -6.60 9.18
CA LYS A 32 7.10 -5.23 8.71
C LYS A 32 7.50 -5.07 7.24
N GLU A 33 8.68 -5.57 6.88
CA GLU A 33 9.21 -5.47 5.51
C GLU A 33 8.35 -6.23 4.51
N GLU A 34 7.81 -7.38 4.91
CA GLU A 34 6.90 -8.17 4.07
C GLU A 34 5.57 -7.42 3.87
N ALA A 35 5.01 -6.80 4.92
CA ALA A 35 3.79 -6.00 4.82
C ALA A 35 3.98 -4.81 3.87
N VAL A 36 5.10 -4.06 3.99
CA VAL A 36 5.42 -2.95 3.08
C VAL A 36 5.53 -3.42 1.63
N LYS A 37 6.24 -4.52 1.37
CA LYS A 37 6.36 -5.05 0.00
C LYS A 37 5.01 -5.47 -0.57
N LYS A 38 4.20 -6.17 0.22
CA LYS A 38 2.88 -6.65 -0.20
C LYS A 38 1.93 -5.50 -0.50
N VAL A 39 1.88 -4.45 0.32
CA VAL A 39 0.98 -3.30 0.10
C VAL A 39 1.42 -2.49 -1.12
N GLN A 40 2.74 -2.33 -1.34
CA GLN A 40 3.26 -1.70 -2.56
C GLN A 40 2.88 -2.49 -3.82
N ILE A 41 3.03 -3.82 -3.81
CA ILE A 41 2.63 -4.68 -4.93
C ILE A 41 1.13 -4.55 -5.20
N LEU A 42 0.30 -4.62 -4.16
CA LEU A 42 -1.15 -4.48 -4.32
C LEU A 42 -1.52 -3.11 -4.87
N THR A 43 -0.90 -2.04 -4.37
CA THR A 43 -1.09 -0.68 -4.87
C THR A 43 -0.78 -0.60 -6.37
N LEU A 44 0.39 -1.09 -6.79
CA LEU A 44 0.81 -1.02 -8.19
C LEU A 44 -0.14 -1.80 -9.11
N ARG A 45 -0.73 -2.90 -8.65
CA ARG A 45 -1.75 -3.63 -9.41
C ARG A 45 -3.02 -2.83 -9.59
N VAL A 46 -3.51 -2.18 -8.54
CA VAL A 46 -4.71 -1.33 -8.64
C VAL A 46 -4.43 -0.12 -9.54
N LEU A 47 -3.28 0.53 -9.39
CA LEU A 47 -2.92 1.65 -10.26
C LEU A 47 -2.78 1.24 -11.72
N ALA A 48 -2.27 0.04 -12.01
CA ALA A 48 -2.21 -0.49 -13.37
C ALA A 48 -3.62 -0.67 -13.97
N ASP A 49 -4.54 -1.27 -13.23
CA ASP A 49 -5.94 -1.45 -13.67
C ASP A 49 -6.63 -0.10 -13.97
N LEU A 50 -6.43 0.89 -13.09
CA LEU A 50 -6.95 2.24 -13.29
C LEU A 50 -6.32 2.95 -14.51
N LEU A 51 -5.03 2.73 -14.79
CA LEU A 51 -4.36 3.24 -15.99
C LEU A 51 -4.94 2.64 -17.26
N GLU A 52 -5.16 1.31 -17.26
CA GLU A 52 -5.70 0.58 -18.41
C GLU A 52 -7.11 1.07 -18.79
N HIS A 53 -7.91 1.45 -17.81
CA HIS A 53 -9.27 1.97 -18.01
C HIS A 53 -9.33 3.50 -18.18
N GLY A 54 -8.20 4.20 -18.11
CA GLY A 54 -8.14 5.66 -18.24
C GLY A 54 -8.71 6.42 -17.05
N GLU A 55 -8.86 5.77 -15.90
CA GLU A 55 -9.38 6.32 -14.64
C GLU A 55 -8.28 6.98 -13.79
N PHE A 56 -7.02 6.75 -14.15
CA PHE A 56 -5.86 7.32 -13.47
C PHE A 56 -4.81 7.77 -14.50
N ASN A 57 -4.06 8.82 -14.17
CA ASN A 57 -2.86 9.23 -14.90
C ASN A 57 -1.86 9.84 -13.92
N CYS A 58 -0.59 9.46 -14.04
CA CYS A 58 0.46 9.85 -13.12
C CYS A 58 1.82 9.64 -13.78
N GLU A 59 2.68 10.66 -13.73
CA GLU A 59 4.05 10.56 -14.24
C GLU A 59 5.00 9.87 -13.25
N PHE A 60 4.79 10.03 -11.94
CA PHE A 60 5.66 9.49 -10.89
C PHE A 60 4.88 8.99 -9.69
N ILE A 61 5.25 7.82 -9.16
CA ILE A 61 4.66 7.21 -7.96
C ILE A 61 5.71 7.24 -6.83
N ASN A 62 5.38 7.85 -5.70
CA ASN A 62 6.22 7.84 -4.50
C ASN A 62 5.46 7.21 -3.32
N PHE A 63 6.14 6.36 -2.55
CA PHE A 63 5.60 5.77 -1.32
C PHE A 63 6.30 6.36 -0.10
N ASN A 64 5.51 6.84 0.86
CA ASN A 64 5.95 7.27 2.18
C ASN A 64 5.49 6.25 3.21
N LEU A 65 6.37 5.96 4.17
CA LEU A 65 6.05 5.08 5.29
C LEU A 65 5.71 5.96 6.49
N HIS A 66 4.48 5.83 6.97
CA HIS A 66 4.06 6.39 8.26
C HIS A 66 4.00 5.27 9.30
N ARG A 67 4.43 5.57 10.51
CA ARG A 67 4.34 4.66 11.65
C ARG A 67 3.79 5.47 12.81
N ASP A 68 2.68 5.00 13.35
CA ASP A 68 2.12 5.50 14.60
C ASP A 68 2.95 5.04 15.82
#